data_AF-A0A2R6LW69-F1
#
_entry.id   AF-A0A2R6LW69-F1
#
_cell.length_a   1.000
_cell.length_b   1.000
_cell.length_c   1.000
_cell.angle_alpha   90.00
_cell.angle_beta   90.00
_cell.angle_gamma   90.00
#
_symmetry.space_group_name_H-M   'P 1'
#
loop_
_entity.id
_entity.type
_entity.pdbx_description
1 polymer ?
#
loop_
_entity_poly.entity_id
_entity_poly.type
_entity_poly.pdbx_seq_one_letter_code
_entity_poly.pdbx_strand_id
1 'polypeptide(L)' 'MSQFTVRGRFQARDGWQDFETSVEADNEDVARERTYANFGGRHNLKRTQVEVEEVEGQ' A
#
# COMPACT_ATOMS: atom_id res chain seq x y z
N MET A 1 1.00 11.61 -14.33
CA MET A 1 1.23 10.79 -13.12
C MET A 1 1.37 11.72 -11.94
N SER A 2 0.73 11.36 -10.84
CA SER A 2 0.77 12.10 -9.58
C SER A 2 1.36 11.21 -8.48
N GLN A 3 1.93 11.83 -7.46
CA GLN A 3 2.39 11.13 -6.26
C GLN A 3 1.21 11.02 -5.28
N PHE A 4 1.02 9.84 -4.71
CA PHE A 4 0.04 9.58 -3.67
C PHE A 4 0.74 9.07 -2.42
N THR A 5 0.30 9.52 -1.26
CA THR A 5 0.66 8.94 0.03
C THR A 5 -0.39 7.90 0.40
N VAL A 6 0.04 6.67 0.69
CA VAL A 6 -0.84 5.56 1.03
C VAL A 6 -0.49 5.09 2.44
N ARG A 7 -1.51 5.02 3.29
CA ARG A 7 -1.40 4.55 4.68
C ARG A 7 -2.26 3.31 4.90
N GLY A 8 -1.82 2.48 5.83
CA GLY A 8 -2.57 1.30 6.24
C GLY A 8 -1.71 0.38 7.09
N ARG A 9 -2.03 -0.91 7.07
CA ARG A 9 -1.33 -1.92 7.87
C ARG A 9 -1.05 -3.19 7.09
N PHE A 10 -0.03 -3.93 7.49
CA PHE A 10 0.32 -5.22 6.89
C PHE A 10 0.65 -6.25 7.97
N GLN A 11 0.45 -7.53 7.64
CA GLN A 11 0.72 -8.63 8.55
C GLN A 11 2.20 -9.00 8.51
N ALA A 12 2.95 -8.51 9.49
CA ALA A 12 4.33 -8.88 9.72
C ALA A 12 4.42 -10.17 10.54
N ARG A 13 5.66 -10.57 10.88
CA ARG A 13 5.94 -11.78 11.67
C ARG A 13 5.28 -11.74 13.06
N ASP A 14 5.30 -10.59 13.71
CA ASP A 14 4.86 -10.42 15.10
C ASP A 14 3.45 -9.80 15.22
N GLY A 15 2.71 -9.71 14.11
CA GLY A 15 1.36 -9.15 14.07
C GLY A 15 1.17 -8.09 12.99
N TRP A 16 0.09 -7.32 13.10
CA TRP A 16 -0.17 -6.19 12.21
C TRP A 16 0.75 -5.02 12.54
N GLN A 17 1.33 -4.41 11.51
CA GLN A 17 2.16 -3.22 11.61
C GLN A 17 1.69 -2.16 10.63
N ASP A 18 1.71 -0.90 11.05
CA ASP A 18 1.31 0.22 10.20
C ASP A 18 2.40 0.53 9.17
N PHE A 19 1.99 1.09 8.04
CA PHE A 19 2.89 1.60 7.01
C PHE A 19 2.39 2.93 6.46
N GLU A 20 3.33 3.74 5.99
CA GLU A 20 3.11 4.88 5.12
C GLU A 20 4.09 4.75 3.94
N THR A 21 3.60 4.93 2.72
CA THR A 21 4.44 4.85 1.52
C THR A 21 3.97 5.81 0.44
N SER A 22 4.90 6.24 -0.41
CA SER A 22 4.60 7.08 -1.57
C SER A 22 4.60 6.26 -2.85
N VAL A 23 3.56 6.41 -3.66
CA VAL A 23 3.39 5.67 -4.91
C VAL A 23 3.05 6.64 -6.04
N GLU A 24 3.70 6.48 -7.19
CA GLU A 24 3.29 7.18 -8.40
C GLU A 24 2.18 6.42 -9.11
N ALA A 25 1.09 7.10 -9.45
CA ALA A 25 -0.06 6.53 -10.12
C ALA A 25 -0.82 7.58 -10.95
N ASP A 26 -1.76 7.10 -11.76
CA ASP A 26 -2.64 7.98 -12.56
C ASP A 26 -3.87 8.45 -11.76
N ASN A 27 -4.26 7.72 -10.73
CA ASN A 27 -5.35 8.04 -9.80
C ASN A 27 -5.23 7.22 -8.50
N GLU A 28 -6.11 7.46 -7.54
CA GLU A 28 -6.12 6.81 -6.21
C GLU A 28 -6.32 5.29 -6.30
N ASP A 29 -7.19 4.81 -7.19
CA ASP A 29 -7.43 3.37 -7.35
C ASP A 29 -6.19 2.66 -7.87
N VAL A 30 -5.49 3.26 -8.84
CA VAL A 30 -4.21 2.75 -9.34
C VAL A 30 -3.12 2.83 -8.26
N ALA A 31 -3.11 3.87 -7.42
CA ALA A 31 -2.18 3.96 -6.29
C ALA A 31 -2.39 2.83 -5.27
N ARG A 32 -3.65 2.54 -4.94
CA ARG A 32 -4.03 1.41 -4.07
C ARG A 32 -3.60 0.07 -4.67
N GLU A 33 -3.89 -0.18 -5.94
CA GLU A 33 -3.49 -1.41 -6.62
C GLU A 33 -1.96 -1.60 -6.66
N ARG A 34 -1.22 -0.53 -6.98
CA ARG A 34 0.25 -0.54 -6.95
C ARG A 34 0.79 -0.81 -5.56
N THR A 35 0.13 -0.31 -4.51
CA THR A 35 0.50 -0.62 -3.12
C THR A 35 0.43 -2.12 -2.86
N TYR A 36 -0.69 -2.77 -3.19
CA TYR A 36 -0.81 -4.23 -3.06
C TYR A 36 0.26 -5.00 -3.86
N ALA A 37 0.50 -4.60 -5.11
CA ALA A 37 1.51 -5.23 -5.96
C ALA A 37 2.93 -5.06 -5.39
N ASN A 38 3.27 -3.88 -4.88
CA ASN A 38 4.57 -3.59 -4.26
C ASN A 38 4.80 -4.44 -2.99
N PHE A 39 3.80 -4.50 -2.10
CA PHE A 39 3.90 -5.34 -0.90
C PHE A 39 3.98 -6.83 -1.23
N GLY A 40 3.21 -7.30 -2.21
CA GLY A 40 3.30 -8.67 -2.69
C GLY A 40 4.66 -9.01 -3.30
N GLY A 41 5.21 -8.15 -4.16
CA GLY A 41 6.48 -8.37 -4.83
C GLY A 41 7.71 -8.25 -3.93
N ARG A 42 7.71 -7.32 -2.97
CA ARG A 42 8.88 -7.04 -2.11
C ARG A 42 8.88 -7.83 -0.81
N HIS A 43 7.70 -8.10 -0.25
CA HIS A 43 7.55 -8.68 1.07
C HIS A 43 6.85 -10.05 1.05
N ASN A 44 6.48 -10.56 -0.13
CA ASN A 44 5.78 -11.84 -0.30
C ASN A 44 4.46 -11.92 0.48
N LEU A 45 3.74 -10.79 0.55
CA LEU A 45 2.47 -10.68 1.25
C LEU A 45 1.29 -10.92 0.30
N LYS A 46 0.28 -11.65 0.78
CA LYS A 46 -1.00 -11.77 0.07
C LYS A 46 -1.80 -10.48 0.22
N ARG A 47 -2.74 -10.23 -0.71
CA ARG A 47 -3.64 -9.06 -0.64
C ARG A 47 -4.47 -9.03 0.65
N THR A 48 -4.79 -10.19 1.23
CA THR A 48 -5.50 -10.29 2.52
C THR A 48 -4.62 -10.01 3.74
N GLN A 49 -3.31 -9.84 3.55
CA GLN A 49 -2.32 -9.55 4.59
C GLN A 49 -1.86 -8.09 4.53
N VAL A 50 -2.56 -7.26 3.76
CA VAL A 50 -2.33 -5.82 3.62
C VAL A 50 -3.71 -5.17 3.63
N GLU A 51 -3.89 -4.13 4.44
CA GLU A 51 -5.10 -3.33 4.47
C GLU A 51 -4.69 -1.88 4.19
N VAL A 52 -5.25 -1.31 3.13
CA VAL A 52 -5.08 0.11 2.80
C VAL A 52 -6.22 0.89 3.42
N GLU A 53 -5.91 1.83 4.30
CA GLU A 53 -6.88 2.64 5.03
C GLU A 53 -7.12 3.98 4.34
N GLU A 54 -6.05 4.59 3.82
CA GLU A 54 -6.10 5.94 3.26
C GLU A 54 -5.20 6.07 2.03
N VAL A 55 -5.66 6.86 1.05
CA VAL A 55 -4.91 7.26 -0.14
C VAL A 55 -5.12 8.76 -0.34
N GLU A 56 -4.06 9.54 -0.20
CA GLU A 56 -4.09 11.00 -0.36
C GLU A 56 -3.23 11.42 -1.56
N GLY A 57 -3.82 12.16 -2.50
CA GLY A 57 -3.08 12.79 -3.59
C GLY A 57 -2.32 14.04 -3.13
N GLN A 58 -1.11 14.24 -3.66
CA GLN A 58 -0.32 15.45 -3.45
C GLN A 58 -0.60 16.53 -4.49
#